data_AF-A0A4R3YHR8-F1
#
_entry.id   AF-A0A4R3YHR8-F1
#
_cell.length_a   1.000
_cell.length_b   1.000
_cell.length_c   1.000
_cell.angle_alpha   90.00
_cell.angle_beta   90.00
_cell.angle_gamma   90.00
#
_symmetry.space_group_name_H-M   'P 1'
#
loop_
_entity.id
_entity.type
_entity.pdbx_description
1 polymer ?
#
loop_
_entity_poly.entity_id
_entity_poly.type
_entity_poly.pdbx_seq_one_letter_code
_entity_poly.pdbx_strand_id
1 'polypeptide(L)'
;MNDNDSNLEQILRGTLPLPVWDEWKTIEQARLWQAVSLACNIDPSHFTIQKFPQLNRFFTRPPQHFEDLLLMAKSNIGNSGILKLISKSTEGIEESDVRLSNFVTWLKSIKHQIPMEFPWQQEAITFSNMDWPWGRHETDLLRKLAAAADKFWTLYDPNDQSTAPKKNQVVAWLVSQGVSSNMAEAMATILRVDGLPTRTKK
;
A
#
# COMPACT_ATOMS: atom_id res chain seq x y z
N MET A 1 25.11 -38.04 13.32
CA MET A 1 25.40 -38.06 11.87
C MET A 1 24.40 -37.12 11.22
N ASN A 2 24.71 -35.83 11.26
CA ASN A 2 23.89 -34.73 10.70
C ASN A 2 24.82 -33.97 9.74
N ASP A 3 24.94 -34.49 8.51
CA ASP A 3 25.83 -33.97 7.46
C ASP A 3 25.08 -33.16 6.39
N ASN A 4 23.99 -32.45 6.74
CA ASN A 4 23.20 -31.69 5.76
C ASN A 4 23.07 -30.18 6.03
N ASP A 5 23.46 -29.67 7.21
CA ASP A 5 23.38 -28.23 7.52
C ASP A 5 24.68 -27.45 7.25
N SER A 6 25.80 -28.13 6.98
CA SER A 6 27.06 -27.45 6.60
C SER A 6 27.13 -27.02 5.12
N ASN A 7 26.03 -27.23 4.38
CA ASN A 7 25.78 -26.64 3.06
C ASN A 7 25.07 -25.28 3.17
N LEU A 8 24.75 -24.85 4.39
CA LEU A 8 24.34 -23.49 4.70
C LEU A 8 25.58 -22.58 4.66
N GLU A 9 25.41 -21.38 4.12
CA GLU A 9 26.34 -20.24 4.23
C GLU A 9 27.66 -20.30 3.44
N GLN A 10 28.28 -21.46 3.17
CA GLN A 10 29.64 -21.51 2.60
C GLN A 10 29.80 -21.14 1.11
N ILE A 11 28.73 -20.84 0.37
CA ILE A 11 28.82 -20.37 -1.03
C ILE A 11 28.21 -18.97 -1.15
N LEU A 12 28.84 -18.01 -0.48
CA LEU A 12 29.61 -16.95 -1.16
C LEU A 12 29.16 -16.63 -2.61
N ARG A 13 27.91 -16.19 -2.80
CA ARG A 13 27.51 -15.46 -4.00
C ARG A 13 27.61 -13.97 -3.69
N GLY A 14 28.82 -13.43 -3.87
CA GLY A 14 29.13 -11.99 -3.98
C GLY A 14 28.29 -11.06 -3.10
N THR A 15 28.78 -10.76 -1.89
CA THR A 15 28.14 -9.89 -0.90
C THR A 15 27.82 -8.51 -1.46
N LEU A 16 26.63 -8.36 -2.03
CA LEU A 16 25.97 -7.07 -2.20
C LEU A 16 25.65 -6.55 -0.79
N PRO A 17 25.92 -5.26 -0.49
CA PRO A 17 25.58 -4.70 0.80
C PRO A 17 24.07 -4.77 0.99
N LEU A 18 23.67 -5.23 2.17
CA LEU A 18 22.28 -5.23 2.60
C LEU A 18 21.82 -3.77 2.74
N PRO A 19 20.56 -3.47 2.38
CA PRO A 19 20.01 -2.14 2.60
C PRO A 19 20.12 -1.71 4.06
N VAL A 20 20.53 -0.47 4.30
CA VAL A 20 20.40 0.16 5.62
C VAL A 20 18.92 0.49 5.88
N TRP A 21 18.15 -0.50 6.35
CA TRP A 21 16.69 -0.40 6.48
C TRP A 21 16.22 0.74 7.36
N ASP A 22 17.03 1.19 8.33
CA ASP A 22 16.69 2.33 9.19
C ASP A 22 16.55 3.65 8.43
N GLU A 23 17.33 3.85 7.37
CA GLU A 23 17.21 5.04 6.51
C GLU A 23 15.93 4.96 5.66
N TRP A 24 15.60 3.76 5.21
CA TRP A 24 14.43 3.52 4.39
C TRP A 24 13.13 3.52 5.20
N LYS A 25 13.14 3.35 6.52
CA LYS A 25 11.91 3.39 7.34
C LYS A 25 11.13 4.71 7.24
N THR A 26 11.82 5.82 6.95
CA THR A 26 11.22 7.16 6.92
C THR A 26 10.92 7.69 5.52
N ILE A 27 11.30 6.97 4.46
CA ILE A 27 11.23 7.45 3.07
C ILE A 27 9.95 6.98 2.36
N GLU A 28 8.89 7.79 2.31
CA GLU A 28 7.60 7.35 1.72
C GLU A 28 7.62 7.09 0.20
N GLN A 29 8.58 7.69 -0.51
CA GLN A 29 8.69 7.64 -1.96
C GLN A 29 10.14 7.45 -2.40
N ALA A 30 10.34 6.66 -3.44
CA ALA A 30 11.65 6.43 -4.03
C ALA A 30 11.52 6.29 -5.54
N ARG A 31 12.65 6.33 -6.25
CA ARG A 31 12.67 5.99 -7.68
C ARG A 31 12.28 4.53 -7.86
N LEU A 32 11.63 4.21 -8.97
CA LEU A 32 11.18 2.84 -9.25
C LEU A 32 12.33 1.83 -9.14
N TRP A 33 13.51 2.15 -9.67
CA TRP A 33 14.66 1.25 -9.57
C TRP A 33 15.17 1.05 -8.14
N GLN A 34 15.07 2.07 -7.28
CA GLN A 34 15.46 1.96 -5.86
C GLN A 34 14.49 1.04 -5.14
N ALA A 35 13.19 1.20 -5.40
CA ALA A 35 12.15 0.33 -4.85
C ALA A 35 12.37 -1.14 -5.25
N VAL A 36 12.68 -1.39 -6.52
CA VAL A 36 13.02 -2.74 -7.03
C VAL A 36 14.30 -3.27 -6.35
N SER A 37 15.34 -2.44 -6.20
CA SER A 37 16.59 -2.84 -5.54
C SER A 37 16.33 -3.31 -4.11
N LEU A 38 15.53 -2.53 -3.35
CA LEU A 38 15.15 -2.87 -1.98
C LEU A 38 14.34 -4.17 -1.93
N ALA A 39 13.41 -4.39 -2.87
CA ALA A 39 12.64 -5.63 -2.92
C ALA A 39 13.51 -6.86 -3.22
N CYS A 40 14.59 -6.68 -3.98
CA CYS A 40 15.62 -7.68 -4.22
C CYS A 40 16.62 -7.81 -3.06
N ASN A 41 16.43 -7.11 -1.94
CA ASN A 41 17.36 -7.04 -0.81
C ASN A 41 18.75 -6.49 -1.18
N ILE A 42 18.79 -5.49 -2.06
CA ILE A 42 20.02 -4.84 -2.53
C ILE A 42 20.00 -3.36 -2.14
N ASP A 43 21.05 -2.88 -1.47
CA ASP A 43 21.16 -1.47 -1.13
C ASP A 43 21.26 -0.60 -2.40
N PRO A 44 20.36 0.38 -2.62
CA PRO A 44 20.45 1.31 -3.74
C PRO A 44 21.78 2.07 -3.83
N SER A 45 22.43 2.32 -2.68
CA SER A 45 23.73 2.96 -2.55
C SER A 45 24.85 2.17 -3.21
N HIS A 46 24.70 0.84 -3.33
CA HIS A 46 25.62 -0.01 -4.09
C HIS A 46 25.75 0.44 -5.55
N PHE A 47 24.67 0.98 -6.12
CA PHE A 47 24.64 1.45 -7.50
C PHE A 47 25.02 2.92 -7.64
N THR A 48 25.32 3.62 -6.54
CA THR A 48 25.45 5.10 -6.51
C THR A 48 26.88 5.59 -6.73
N ILE A 49 27.84 4.72 -7.06
CA ILE A 49 29.21 5.14 -7.41
C ILE A 49 29.28 5.58 -8.88
N GLN A 50 28.48 6.59 -9.27
CA GLN A 50 28.82 7.61 -10.28
C GLN A 50 27.62 8.52 -10.55
N LYS A 51 27.83 9.83 -10.48
CA LYS A 51 26.82 10.88 -10.68
C LYS A 51 26.33 10.95 -12.14
N PHE A 52 25.49 10.03 -12.60
CA PHE A 52 24.84 10.15 -13.91
C PHE A 52 23.42 9.59 -13.90
N PRO A 53 22.42 10.25 -14.46
CA PRO A 53 21.03 9.92 -14.17
C PRO A 53 20.44 8.86 -15.12
N GLN A 54 21.23 7.86 -15.55
CA GLN A 54 20.75 6.84 -16.47
C GLN A 54 21.06 5.42 -16.01
N LEU A 55 19.99 4.71 -15.63
CA LEU A 55 19.94 3.30 -15.24
C LEU A 55 20.81 2.36 -16.09
N ASN A 56 20.78 2.53 -17.42
CA ASN A 56 21.55 1.70 -18.37
C ASN A 56 23.07 1.84 -18.24
N ARG A 57 23.57 2.89 -17.57
CA ARG A 57 25.01 3.09 -17.31
C ARG A 57 25.45 2.59 -15.93
N PHE A 58 24.51 2.31 -15.03
CA PHE A 58 24.80 1.89 -13.67
C PHE A 58 24.99 0.39 -13.51
N PHE A 59 24.41 -0.42 -14.40
CA PHE A 59 24.49 -1.86 -14.28
C PHE A 59 25.62 -2.44 -15.13
N THR A 60 26.71 -2.83 -14.48
CA THR A 60 27.77 -3.60 -15.16
C THR A 60 27.32 -5.04 -15.47
N ARG A 61 26.42 -5.59 -14.63
CA ARG A 61 25.56 -6.77 -14.84
C ARG A 61 24.58 -6.83 -13.66
N PRO A 62 23.32 -6.38 -13.80
CA PRO A 62 22.37 -6.50 -12.71
C PRO A 62 22.00 -7.98 -12.53
N PRO A 63 21.61 -8.39 -11.31
CA PRO A 63 21.06 -9.72 -11.12
C PRO A 63 19.80 -9.93 -11.98
N GLN A 64 19.64 -11.09 -12.58
CA GLN A 64 18.51 -11.38 -13.49
C GLN A 64 17.15 -11.15 -12.82
N HIS A 65 17.02 -11.49 -11.54
CA HIS A 65 15.79 -11.27 -10.77
C HIS A 65 15.45 -9.78 -10.59
N PHE A 66 16.44 -8.89 -10.58
CA PHE A 66 16.24 -7.45 -10.55
C PHE A 66 15.70 -6.95 -11.91
N GLU A 67 16.29 -7.41 -13.01
CA GLU A 67 15.83 -7.04 -14.36
C GLU A 67 14.39 -7.50 -14.61
N ASP A 68 14.08 -8.75 -14.24
CA ASP A 68 12.75 -9.33 -14.38
C ASP A 68 11.72 -8.52 -13.56
N LEU A 69 12.06 -8.17 -12.31
CA LEU A 69 11.17 -7.40 -11.44
C LEU A 69 10.98 -5.97 -11.92
N LEU A 70 12.05 -5.32 -12.41
CA LEU A 70 11.96 -3.98 -12.99
C LEU A 70 11.12 -3.97 -14.26
N LEU A 71 11.28 -4.97 -15.13
CA LEU A 71 10.49 -5.12 -16.35
C LEU A 71 9.01 -5.33 -16.02
N MET A 72 8.71 -6.23 -15.09
CA MET A 72 7.34 -6.45 -14.60
C MET A 72 6.73 -5.18 -14.03
N ALA A 73 7.51 -4.41 -13.25
CA ALA A 73 7.04 -3.16 -12.67
C ALA A 73 6.73 -2.12 -13.75
N LYS A 74 7.63 -1.95 -14.73
CA LYS A 74 7.44 -1.04 -15.88
C LYS A 74 6.18 -1.39 -16.69
N SER A 75 5.91 -2.67 -16.91
CA SER A 75 4.72 -3.12 -17.64
C SER A 75 3.40 -2.93 -16.86
N ASN A 76 3.45 -2.83 -15.54
CA ASN A 76 2.28 -2.63 -14.69
C ASN A 76 1.99 -1.16 -14.35
N ILE A 77 2.86 -0.24 -14.78
CA ILE A 77 2.65 1.21 -14.61
C ILE A 77 1.66 1.68 -15.68
N GLY A 78 0.44 2.03 -15.27
CA GLY A 78 -0.63 2.48 -16.15
C GLY A 78 -1.82 3.08 -15.40
N ASN A 79 -2.78 3.67 -16.14
CA ASN A 79 -3.90 4.45 -15.59
C ASN A 79 -4.84 3.69 -14.63
N SER A 80 -4.75 2.36 -14.55
CA SER A 80 -5.63 1.51 -13.73
C SER A 80 -4.86 0.55 -12.80
N GLY A 81 -3.52 0.64 -12.78
CA GLY A 81 -2.65 -0.24 -12.00
C GLY A 81 -2.49 0.23 -10.55
N ILE A 82 -2.26 -0.72 -9.63
CA ILE A 82 -1.90 -0.46 -8.22
C ILE A 82 -0.61 0.39 -8.15
N LEU A 83 0.33 0.14 -9.07
CA LEU A 83 1.58 0.87 -9.16
C LEU A 83 1.39 2.17 -9.97
N LYS A 84 1.34 3.30 -9.25
CA LYS A 84 1.18 4.64 -9.83
C LYS A 84 2.48 5.46 -9.68
N LEU A 85 2.84 6.18 -10.74
CA LEU A 85 3.93 7.16 -10.70
C LEU A 85 3.46 8.42 -9.97
N ILE A 86 4.27 8.92 -9.05
CA ILE A 86 4.09 10.24 -8.40
C ILE A 86 4.56 11.34 -9.34
N SER A 87 5.75 11.15 -9.90
CA SER A 87 6.39 12.06 -10.85
C SER A 87 6.91 11.23 -12.02
N LYS A 88 6.89 11.79 -13.23
CA LYS A 88 7.46 11.14 -14.40
C LYS A 88 8.79 11.79 -14.72
N SER A 89 9.88 11.02 -14.66
CA SER A 89 11.20 11.50 -15.10
C SER A 89 11.28 11.53 -16.63
N THR A 90 12.02 12.50 -17.17
CA THR A 90 12.36 12.58 -18.59
C THR A 90 13.43 11.56 -19.01
N GLU A 91 14.09 10.92 -18.03
CA GLU A 91 15.22 10.02 -18.24
C GLU A 91 14.81 8.55 -18.34
N GLY A 92 13.59 8.21 -17.92
CA GLY A 92 13.05 6.86 -17.97
C GLY A 92 11.96 6.63 -16.92
N ILE A 93 11.15 5.58 -17.13
CA ILE A 93 10.12 5.17 -16.16
C ILE A 93 10.79 4.64 -14.87
N GLU A 94 11.95 4.02 -15.00
CA GLU A 94 12.80 3.56 -13.91
C GLU A 94 13.27 4.66 -12.95
N GLU A 95 13.51 5.88 -13.45
CA GLU A 95 13.94 7.05 -12.67
C GLU A 95 12.74 7.85 -12.15
N SER A 96 11.51 7.39 -12.41
CA SER A 96 10.29 8.03 -11.97
C SER A 96 9.98 7.68 -10.51
N ASP A 97 9.42 8.62 -9.77
CA ASP A 97 9.10 8.42 -8.35
C ASP A 97 7.84 7.55 -8.20
N VAL A 98 7.92 6.58 -7.28
CA VAL A 98 6.81 5.72 -6.88
C VAL A 98 6.62 5.76 -5.37
N ARG A 99 5.37 5.63 -4.92
CA ARG A 99 5.10 5.41 -3.49
C ARG A 99 5.50 3.99 -3.13
N LEU A 100 6.29 3.84 -2.08
CA LEU A 100 6.77 2.52 -1.66
C LEU A 100 5.61 1.64 -1.15
N SER A 101 4.57 2.22 -0.54
CA SER A 101 3.33 1.52 -0.16
C SER A 101 2.59 0.90 -1.35
N ASN A 102 2.44 1.64 -2.44
CA ASN A 102 1.83 1.16 -3.69
C ASN A 102 2.68 0.04 -4.30
N PHE A 103 4.01 0.20 -4.26
CA PHE A 103 4.95 -0.80 -4.75
C PHE A 103 4.85 -2.11 -3.95
N VAL A 104 4.75 -2.06 -2.62
CA VAL A 104 4.54 -3.24 -1.77
C VAL A 104 3.22 -3.94 -2.08
N THR A 105 2.16 -3.15 -2.27
CA THR A 105 0.83 -3.67 -2.59
C THR A 105 0.87 -4.41 -3.93
N TRP A 106 1.59 -3.87 -4.91
CA TRP A 106 1.83 -4.54 -6.18
C TRP A 106 2.70 -5.81 -6.02
N LEU A 107 3.79 -5.77 -5.27
CA LEU A 107 4.64 -6.95 -4.99
C LEU A 107 3.84 -8.11 -4.38
N LYS A 108 2.93 -7.80 -3.45
CA LYS A 108 2.03 -8.79 -2.86
C LYS A 108 1.04 -9.37 -3.88
N SER A 109 0.51 -8.53 -4.78
CA SER A 109 -0.37 -8.99 -5.87
C SER A 109 0.31 -10.01 -6.78
N ILE A 110 1.59 -9.81 -7.09
CA ILE A 110 2.40 -10.75 -7.87
C ILE A 110 3.02 -11.88 -7.04
N LYS A 111 2.65 -11.99 -5.75
CA LYS A 111 3.14 -12.99 -4.77
C LYS A 111 4.67 -13.03 -4.65
N HIS A 112 5.34 -11.89 -4.82
CA HIS A 112 6.78 -11.81 -4.65
C HIS A 112 7.16 -11.86 -3.16
N GLN A 113 8.28 -12.52 -2.84
CA GLN A 113 8.80 -12.59 -1.48
C GLN A 113 9.43 -11.24 -1.12
N ILE A 114 8.89 -10.57 -0.10
CA ILE A 114 9.40 -9.29 0.38
C ILE A 114 10.28 -9.56 1.61
N PRO A 115 11.47 -8.94 1.72
CA PRO A 115 12.30 -9.08 2.91
C PRO A 115 11.54 -8.74 4.19
N MET A 116 11.76 -9.48 5.28
CA MET A 116 11.05 -9.28 6.55
C MET A 116 11.34 -7.90 7.18
N GLU A 117 12.50 -7.31 6.87
CA GLU A 117 12.92 -5.99 7.34
C GLU A 117 12.39 -4.82 6.48
N PHE A 118 11.63 -5.14 5.42
CA PHE A 118 11.07 -4.15 4.50
C PHE A 118 10.01 -3.31 5.23
N PRO A 119 10.23 -1.99 5.43
CA PRO A 119 9.54 -1.23 6.47
C PRO A 119 8.10 -0.80 6.12
N TRP A 120 7.66 -1.07 4.91
CA TRP A 120 6.37 -0.59 4.42
C TRP A 120 5.25 -1.57 4.75
N GLN A 121 4.73 -1.41 5.97
CA GLN A 121 3.41 -1.92 6.32
C GLN A 121 2.37 -1.32 5.36
N GLN A 122 1.33 -2.10 5.04
CA GLN A 122 0.20 -1.59 4.25
C GLN A 122 -0.21 -0.24 4.85
N GLU A 123 -0.30 0.81 4.03
CA GLU A 123 -0.98 2.03 4.47
C GLU A 123 -2.32 1.55 5.04
N ALA A 124 -2.51 1.73 6.35
CA ALA A 124 -3.81 1.59 6.97
C ALA A 124 -4.76 2.35 6.05
N ILE A 125 -5.86 1.71 5.65
CA ILE A 125 -6.77 2.21 4.61
C ILE A 125 -7.10 3.69 4.89
N THR A 126 -6.34 4.60 4.28
CA THR A 126 -6.62 6.03 4.30
C THR A 126 -7.39 6.31 3.03
N PHE A 127 -8.50 7.03 3.13
CA PHE A 127 -9.38 7.33 1.99
C PHE A 127 -8.67 8.04 0.83
N SER A 128 -7.45 8.56 1.05
CA SER A 128 -6.53 9.03 0.01
C SER A 128 -6.14 7.97 -1.04
N ASN A 129 -6.26 6.68 -0.71
CA ASN A 129 -5.87 5.55 -1.56
C ASN A 129 -7.06 4.75 -2.13
N MET A 130 -8.30 5.11 -1.80
CA MET A 130 -9.47 4.49 -2.44
C MET A 130 -9.78 5.18 -3.76
N ASP A 131 -9.57 4.48 -4.88
CA ASP A 131 -10.11 4.86 -6.19
C ASP A 131 -11.63 4.65 -6.20
N TRP A 132 -12.35 5.53 -5.51
CA TRP A 132 -13.81 5.59 -5.63
C TRP A 132 -14.18 5.87 -7.10
N PRO A 133 -15.36 5.41 -7.59
CA PRO A 133 -15.80 5.68 -8.96
C PRO A 133 -15.95 7.17 -9.28
N TRP A 134 -16.02 8.03 -8.25
CA TRP A 134 -16.05 9.50 -8.35
C TRP A 134 -14.67 10.16 -8.16
N GLY A 135 -13.58 9.38 -8.13
CA GLY A 135 -12.20 9.87 -8.03
C GLY A 135 -11.83 10.41 -6.65
N ARG A 136 -10.90 11.38 -6.61
CA ARG A 136 -10.30 11.93 -5.38
C ARG A 136 -11.16 13.00 -4.69
N HIS A 137 -12.44 13.10 -5.01
CA HIS A 137 -13.29 14.11 -4.40
C HIS A 137 -13.62 13.70 -2.96
N GLU A 138 -13.12 14.49 -1.99
CA GLU A 138 -13.35 14.28 -0.58
C GLU A 138 -13.97 15.55 0.04
N THR A 139 -14.85 15.35 1.01
CA THR A 139 -15.37 16.39 1.88
C THR A 139 -15.27 15.93 3.33
N ASP A 140 -15.32 16.86 4.28
CA ASP A 140 -15.26 16.51 5.71
C ASP A 140 -16.36 15.53 6.13
N LEU A 141 -17.55 15.61 5.53
CA LEU A 141 -18.63 14.68 5.80
C LEU A 141 -18.36 13.29 5.21
N LEU A 142 -17.78 13.20 4.02
CA LEU A 142 -17.38 11.92 3.44
C LEU A 142 -16.30 11.25 4.30
N ARG A 143 -15.31 12.01 4.79
CA ARG A 143 -14.29 11.50 5.71
C ARG A 143 -14.89 10.91 7.00
N LYS A 144 -15.85 11.62 7.59
CA LYS A 144 -16.56 11.17 8.80
C LYS A 144 -17.49 9.98 8.54
N LEU A 145 -18.14 9.93 7.36
CA LEU A 145 -18.97 8.79 6.94
C LEU A 145 -18.13 7.52 6.90
N ALA A 146 -16.96 7.64 6.29
CA ALA A 146 -16.12 6.51 6.01
C ALA A 146 -15.39 6.03 7.27
N ALA A 147 -15.02 6.94 8.19
CA ALA A 147 -14.58 6.59 9.54
C ALA A 147 -15.67 5.90 10.37
N ALA A 148 -16.95 6.29 10.22
CA ALA A 148 -18.06 5.56 10.85
C ALA A 148 -18.25 4.15 10.26
N ALA A 149 -18.06 3.99 8.95
CA ALA A 149 -18.11 2.68 8.30
C ALA A 149 -17.06 1.74 8.91
N ASP A 150 -15.80 2.18 8.95
CA ASP A 150 -14.70 1.39 9.50
C ASP A 150 -14.90 1.06 10.99
N LYS A 151 -15.35 2.02 11.79
CA LYS A 151 -15.54 1.81 13.23
C LYS A 151 -16.65 0.81 13.55
N PHE A 152 -17.77 0.85 12.82
CA PHE A 152 -18.99 0.15 13.21
C PHE A 152 -19.33 -1.07 12.34
N TRP A 153 -18.79 -1.15 11.12
CA TRP A 153 -19.17 -2.18 10.15
C TRP A 153 -18.02 -3.12 9.77
N THR A 154 -16.77 -2.86 10.19
CA THR A 154 -15.63 -3.75 9.92
C THR A 154 -15.77 -5.14 10.54
N LEU A 155 -16.53 -5.27 11.64
CA LEU A 155 -16.80 -6.55 12.33
C LEU A 155 -18.21 -7.10 12.07
N TYR A 156 -18.97 -6.51 11.14
CA TYR A 156 -20.31 -6.98 10.83
C TYR A 156 -20.28 -8.33 10.08
N ASP A 157 -21.03 -9.32 10.58
CA ASP A 157 -21.25 -10.59 9.90
C ASP A 157 -22.63 -10.57 9.20
N PRO A 158 -22.68 -10.68 7.86
CA PRO A 158 -23.94 -10.77 7.11
C PRO A 158 -24.86 -11.93 7.53
N ASN A 159 -24.31 -13.00 8.11
CA ASN A 159 -25.06 -14.17 8.57
C ASN A 159 -25.59 -14.01 10.01
N ASP A 160 -25.08 -13.03 10.77
CA ASP A 160 -25.53 -12.71 12.12
C ASP A 160 -25.90 -11.23 12.24
N GLN A 161 -27.20 -10.95 12.04
CA GLN A 161 -27.76 -9.61 12.12
C GLN A 161 -27.60 -8.94 13.49
N SER A 162 -27.32 -9.71 14.56
CA SER A 162 -27.10 -9.15 15.90
C SER A 162 -25.77 -8.41 16.02
N THR A 163 -24.83 -8.68 15.11
CA THR A 163 -23.54 -7.96 15.00
C THR A 163 -23.70 -6.57 14.39
N ALA A 164 -24.88 -6.24 13.84
CA ALA A 164 -25.12 -4.94 13.24
C ALA A 164 -25.16 -3.81 14.29
N PRO A 165 -24.46 -2.70 14.06
CA PRO A 165 -24.46 -1.55 14.95
C PRO A 165 -25.85 -0.90 15.02
N LYS A 166 -26.28 -0.44 16.20
CA LYS A 166 -27.56 0.27 16.34
C LYS A 166 -27.44 1.67 15.75
N LYS A 167 -28.46 2.11 15.00
CA LYS A 167 -28.52 3.46 14.40
C LYS A 167 -28.18 4.58 15.40
N ASN A 168 -28.73 4.52 16.61
CA ASN A 168 -28.49 5.54 17.63
C ASN A 168 -27.01 5.60 18.09
N GLN A 169 -26.30 4.48 18.09
CA GLN A 169 -24.87 4.44 18.44
C GLN A 169 -24.03 5.14 17.37
N VAL A 170 -24.35 4.88 16.10
CA VAL A 170 -23.68 5.52 14.96
C VAL A 170 -23.96 7.02 14.94
N VAL A 171 -25.21 7.43 15.13
CA VAL A 171 -25.62 8.85 15.19
C VAL A 171 -24.94 9.58 16.34
N ALA A 172 -24.97 9.03 17.55
CA ALA A 172 -24.33 9.64 18.72
C ALA A 172 -22.83 9.84 18.51
N TRP A 173 -22.15 8.86 17.90
CA TRP A 173 -20.74 8.99 17.56
C TRP A 173 -20.51 10.08 16.51
N LEU A 174 -21.27 10.13 15.41
CA LEU A 174 -21.13 11.17 14.39
C LEU A 174 -21.36 12.58 14.94
N VAL A 175 -22.34 12.75 15.83
CA VAL A 175 -22.58 14.04 16.51
C VAL A 175 -21.39 14.41 17.41
N SER A 176 -20.79 13.45 18.12
CA SER A 176 -19.56 13.69 18.91
C SER A 176 -18.37 14.13 18.04
N GLN A 177 -18.37 13.77 16.76
CA GLN A 177 -17.37 14.21 15.77
C GLN A 177 -17.73 15.55 15.12
N GLY A 178 -18.72 16.29 15.65
CA GLY A 178 -19.14 17.60 15.15
C GLY A 178 -19.99 17.55 13.88
N VAL A 179 -20.67 16.44 13.59
CA VAL A 179 -21.69 16.37 12.53
C VAL A 179 -23.04 16.85 13.09
N SER A 180 -23.81 17.60 12.31
CA SER A 180 -25.16 18.00 12.73
C SER A 180 -26.08 16.78 12.86
N SER A 181 -27.05 16.82 13.78
CA SER A 181 -27.94 15.68 14.04
C SER A 181 -28.64 15.17 12.77
N ASN A 182 -29.17 16.07 11.95
CA ASN A 182 -29.86 15.70 10.70
C ASN A 182 -28.93 14.99 9.72
N MET A 183 -27.69 15.46 9.60
CA MET A 183 -26.70 14.85 8.72
C MET A 183 -26.21 13.51 9.27
N ALA A 184 -25.99 13.41 10.58
CA ALA A 184 -25.62 12.17 11.25
C ALA A 184 -26.69 11.08 11.06
N GLU A 185 -27.97 11.43 11.11
CA GLU A 185 -29.07 10.51 10.83
C GLU A 185 -29.10 10.02 9.37
N ALA A 186 -28.86 10.92 8.41
CA ALA A 186 -28.76 10.58 7.00
C ALA A 186 -27.57 9.64 6.76
N MET A 187 -26.39 9.97 7.30
CA MET A 187 -25.17 9.16 7.22
C MET A 187 -25.37 7.77 7.84
N ALA A 188 -25.95 7.67 9.03
CA ALA A 188 -26.25 6.39 9.65
C ALA A 188 -27.27 5.56 8.86
N THR A 189 -28.09 6.21 8.02
CA THR A 189 -29.01 5.52 7.10
C THR A 189 -28.29 5.04 5.85
N ILE A 190 -27.38 5.85 5.29
CA ILE A 190 -26.52 5.45 4.15
C ILE A 190 -25.63 4.25 4.48
N LEU A 191 -25.08 4.20 5.71
CA LEU A 191 -24.20 3.11 6.14
C LEU A 191 -24.92 1.80 6.45
N ARG A 192 -26.24 1.84 6.62
CA ARG A 192 -27.02 0.67 7.01
C ARG A 192 -27.12 -0.29 5.84
N VAL A 193 -26.73 -1.55 6.06
CA VAL A 193 -26.92 -2.60 5.05
C VAL A 193 -28.41 -2.81 4.73
N ASP A 194 -28.69 -3.06 3.46
CA ASP A 194 -30.02 -3.36 2.96
C ASP A 194 -30.54 -4.67 3.57
N GLY A 195 -31.85 -4.74 3.85
CA GLY A 195 -32.51 -5.96 4.34
C GLY A 195 -32.57 -6.12 5.87
N LEU A 196 -31.92 -5.26 6.66
CA LEU A 196 -32.13 -5.26 8.11
C LEU A 196 -33.55 -4.80 8.46
N PRO A 197 -34.24 -5.44 9.43
CA PRO A 197 -35.59 -5.05 9.81
C PRO A 197 -35.63 -3.60 10.29
N THR A 198 -36.38 -2.76 9.58
CA THR A 198 -36.62 -1.39 9.99
C THR A 198 -37.65 -1.39 11.10
N ARG A 199 -37.43 -0.57 12.14
CA ARG A 199 -38.47 -0.34 13.14
C ARG A 199 -39.61 0.40 12.44
N THR A 200 -40.67 -0.32 12.08
CA THR A 200 -41.91 0.26 11.57
C THR A 200 -42.42 1.24 12.63
N LYS A 201 -42.58 2.51 12.26
CA LYS A 201 -43.25 3.47 13.13
C LYS A 201 -44.72 3.03 13.21
N LYS A 202 -45.15 2.60 14.38
CA LYS A 202 -46.56 2.48 14.73
C LYS A 202 -47.02 3.81 15.32
#